data_AF-A0A3B8SML1-F1
#
_entry.id   AF-A0A3B8SML1-F1
#
_cell.length_a   1.000
_cell.length_b   1.000
_cell.length_c   1.000
_cell.angle_alpha   90.00
_cell.angle_beta   90.00
_cell.angle_gamma   90.00
#
_symmetry.space_group_name_H-M   'P 1'
#
loop_
_entity.id
_entity.type
_entity.pdbx_description
1 polymer ?
#
loop_
_entity_poly.entity_id
_entity_poly.type
_entity_poly.pdbx_seq_one_letter_code
_entity_poly.pdbx_strand_id
1 'polypeptide(L)' 'MDKIVIKGARENNLQNVDLEIPKNSLVVMTGVSGSGKSSLAFD' A
#
# COMPACT_ATOMS: atom_id res chain seq x y z
N MET A 1 -4.70 4.59 17.87
CA MET A 1 -3.44 4.14 17.24
C MET A 1 -3.16 5.06 16.08
N ASP A 2 -1.94 5.61 15.98
CA ASP A 2 -1.55 6.51 14.89
C ASP A 2 -1.29 5.69 13.60
N LYS A 3 -1.72 6.20 12.44
CA LYS A 3 -1.73 5.48 11.17
C LYS A 3 -1.43 6.41 9.99
N ILE A 4 -0.87 5.84 8.93
CA ILE A 4 -0.79 6.45 7.60
C ILE A 4 -2.04 6.00 6.85
N VAL A 5 -2.77 6.95 6.25
CA VAL A 5 -4.00 6.66 5.50
C VAL A 5 -3.74 6.98 4.03
N ILE A 6 -3.92 5.98 3.18
CA ILE A 6 -3.82 6.08 1.73
C ILE A 6 -5.24 5.96 1.18
N LYS A 7 -5.64 6.94 0.35
CA LYS A 7 -6.96 7.00 -0.26
C LYS A 7 -6.85 7.05 -1.77
N GLY A 8 -7.54 6.13 -2.44
CA GLY A 8 -7.64 6.06 -3.88
C GLY A 8 -6.30 5.89 -4.60
N ALA A 9 -5.42 5.02 -4.10
CA ALA A 9 -4.15 4.74 -4.78
C ALA A 9 -4.42 4.10 -6.15
N ARG A 10 -3.83 4.70 -7.20
CA ARG A 10 -4.09 4.39 -8.61
C ARG A 10 -2.82 4.31 -9.46
N GLU A 11 -1.66 4.31 -8.83
CA GLU A 11 -0.39 4.22 -9.54
C GLU A 11 -0.25 2.86 -10.23
N ASN A 12 0.25 2.88 -11.47
CA ASN A 12 0.39 1.73 -12.35
C ASN A 12 -0.91 0.91 -12.47
N ASN A 13 -0.95 -0.26 -11.85
CA ASN A 13 -2.08 -1.19 -11.92
C ASN A 13 -2.93 -1.22 -10.63
N LEU A 14 -2.73 -0.28 -9.70
CA LEU A 14 -3.56 -0.16 -8.51
C LEU A 14 -4.99 0.26 -8.87
N GLN A 15 -5.97 -0.48 -8.35
CA GLN A 15 -7.38 -0.32 -8.71
C GLN A 15 -8.13 0.61 -7.74
N ASN A 16 -7.66 1.84 -7.57
CA ASN A 16 -8.28 2.83 -6.67
C ASN A 16 -8.44 2.29 -5.24
N VAL A 17 -7.33 1.82 -4.66
CA VAL A 17 -7.34 1.14 -3.37
C VAL A 17 -7.20 2.12 -2.20
N ASP A 18 -7.97 1.86 -1.14
CA ASP A 18 -7.88 2.55 0.14
C ASP A 18 -7.20 1.62 1.16
N LEU A 19 -6.21 2.12 1.90
CA LEU A 19 -5.60 1.34 2.98
C LEU A 19 -5.10 2.20 4.14
N GLU A 20 -4.89 1.55 5.27
CA GLU A 20 -4.34 2.14 6.48
C GLU A 20 -3.12 1.34 6.92
N ILE A 21 -2.00 2.03 7.14
CA ILE A 21 -0.74 1.42 7.59
C ILE A 21 -0.49 1.88 9.02
N PRO A 22 -0.39 0.98 10.00
CA PRO A 22 -0.09 1.36 11.38
C PRO A 22 1.31 1.96 11.48
N LYS A 23 1.45 3.10 12.15
CA LYS A 23 2.78 3.67 12.42
C LYS A 23 3.52 2.86 13.48
N ASN A 24 4.84 3.03 13.52
CA ASN A 24 5.74 2.40 14.51
C ASN A 24 5.61 0.87 14.54
N SER A 25 5.29 0.27 13.40
CA SER A 25 5.06 -1.17 13.24
C SER A 25 5.90 -1.68 12.07
N LEU A 26 6.38 -2.92 12.18
CA LEU A 26 6.97 -3.61 11.03
C LEU A 26 5.81 -4.12 10.16
N VAL A 27 5.64 -3.53 8.98
CA VAL A 27 4.60 -3.91 8.01
C VAL A 27 5.24 -4.58 6.82
N VAL A 28 4.72 -5.74 6.42
CA VAL A 28 5.22 -6.53 5.29
C VAL A 28 4.17 -6.52 4.18
N MET A 29 4.55 -6.04 3.00
CA MET A 29 3.74 -6.16 1.79
C MET A 29 4.13 -7.41 1.01
N THR A 30 3.18 -8.31 0.78
CA THR A 30 3.39 -9.58 0.07
C THR A 30 2.31 -9.81 -1.00
N GLY A 31 2.55 -10.78 -1.89
CA GLY A 31 1.69 -11.07 -3.04
C GLY A 31 2.48 -11.43 -4.30
N VAL A 32 1.79 -12.02 -5.27
CA VAL A 32 2.36 -12.50 -6.55
C VAL A 32 3.07 -11.40 -7.35
N SER A 33 4.00 -11.76 -8.24
CA SER A 33 4.66 -10.78 -9.11
C SER A 33 3.62 -9.97 -9.90
N GLY A 34 3.85 -8.65 -10.04
CA GLY A 34 2.92 -7.74 -10.71
C GLY A 34 1.67 -7.35 -9.91
N SER A 35 1.50 -7.77 -8.65
CA SER A 35 0.29 -7.45 -7.87
C SER A 35 0.17 -6.00 -7.36
N GLY A 36 1.10 -5.10 -7.72
CA GLY A 36 1.08 -3.70 -7.28
C GLY A 36 1.76 -3.40 -5.94
N LYS A 37 2.50 -4.34 -5.35
CA LYS A 37 3.23 -4.12 -4.07
C LYS A 37 4.24 -2.98 -4.17
N SER A 38 5.10 -3.01 -5.20
CA SER A 38 6.13 -1.98 -5.36
C SER A 38 5.51 -0.61 -5.59
N SER A 39 4.44 -0.55 -6.39
CA SER A 39 3.67 0.68 -6.64
C SER A 39 2.87 1.17 -5.44
N LEU A 40 2.79 0.40 -4.35
CA LEU A 40 2.18 0.83 -3.10
C LEU A 40 3.23 1.20 -2.05
N ALA A 41 4.46 0.69 -2.19
CA ALA A 41 5.53 0.81 -1.20
C ALA A 41 6.63 1.81 -1.57
N PHE A 42 6.86 2.03 -2.86
CA PHE A 42 8.04 2.74 -3.37
C PHE A 42 7.72 3.83 -4.39
N ASP A 43 6.72 3.60 -5.23
CA ASP A 43 6.18 4.60 -6.16
C ASP A 43 5.03 5.35 -5.44
#